data_AF-A0A955VTY0-F1
#
_entry.id   AF-A0A955VTY0-F1
#
_cell.length_a   1.000
_cell.length_b   1.000
_cell.length_c   1.000
_cell.angle_alpha   90.00
_cell.angle_beta   90.00
_cell.angle_gamma   90.00
#
_symmetry.space_group_name_H-M   'P 1'
#
loop_
_entity.id
_entity.type
_entity.pdbx_description
1 polymer ?
#
loop_
_entity_poly.entity_id
_entity_poly.type
_entity_poly.pdbx_seq_one_letter_code
_entity_poly.pdbx_strand_id
1 'polypeptide(L)'
;MKSSIPLPATILTALTALAVLAAAPPALGQEFRIEPYLQLATPDGVTIAWETSAGAQSRVEWGPDEGLGQVAEGDATATFGGQHHITRLAGLRPATRYFYRVRTGDAVSAVTVSPRRSRG
;
A
#
# COMPACT_ATOMS: atom_id res chain seq x y z
N MET A 1 81.76 -19.86 -26.48
CA MET A 1 81.70 -18.39 -26.64
C MET A 1 80.27 -18.00 -26.91
N LYS A 2 79.73 -17.07 -26.08
CA LYS A 2 78.60 -16.14 -26.32
C LYS A 2 77.21 -16.75 -26.65
N SER A 3 76.09 -16.34 -26.08
CA SER A 3 75.73 -15.30 -25.12
C SER A 3 74.30 -15.54 -24.64
N SER A 4 74.00 -15.22 -23.39
CA SER A 4 72.65 -15.11 -22.82
C SER A 4 72.12 -13.67 -23.01
N ILE A 5 70.84 -13.47 -23.38
CA ILE A 5 70.09 -12.19 -23.29
C ILE A 5 68.59 -12.53 -23.00
N PRO A 6 67.84 -11.75 -22.17
CA PRO A 6 66.79 -12.25 -21.26
C PRO A 6 65.31 -12.08 -21.71
N LEU A 7 64.40 -12.59 -20.87
CA LEU A 7 62.94 -12.75 -20.99
C LEU A 7 62.12 -11.43 -20.95
N PRO A 8 60.89 -11.41 -21.50
CA PRO A 8 59.81 -10.61 -20.95
C PRO A 8 58.78 -11.48 -20.21
N ALA A 9 58.49 -11.09 -18.98
CA ALA A 9 57.33 -11.56 -18.23
C ALA A 9 56.05 -11.23 -19.01
N THR A 10 55.13 -12.18 -19.13
CA THR A 10 53.75 -11.87 -19.53
C THR A 10 52.82 -12.36 -18.43
N ILE A 11 52.40 -11.39 -17.63
CA ILE A 11 51.23 -11.48 -16.75
C ILE A 11 50.04 -11.75 -17.67
N LEU A 12 49.33 -12.87 -17.50
CA LEU A 12 48.00 -13.03 -18.09
C LEU A 12 46.95 -12.88 -17.01
N THR A 13 46.24 -11.77 -17.15
CA THR A 13 45.21 -11.16 -16.31
C THR A 13 44.09 -12.14 -15.98
N ALA A 14 43.73 -12.26 -14.70
CA ALA A 14 42.46 -12.85 -14.32
C ALA A 14 41.33 -11.95 -14.82
N LEU A 15 40.48 -12.47 -15.73
CA LEU A 15 39.26 -11.79 -16.14
C LEU A 15 38.23 -11.94 -15.01
N THR A 16 38.15 -10.97 -14.11
CA THR A 16 36.97 -10.83 -13.24
C THR A 16 35.83 -10.30 -14.09
N ALA A 17 34.93 -11.19 -14.51
CA ALA A 17 33.63 -10.78 -15.02
C ALA A 17 32.82 -10.22 -13.85
N LEU A 18 32.74 -8.88 -13.75
CA LEU A 18 31.79 -8.23 -12.86
C LEU A 18 30.41 -8.30 -13.52
N ALA A 19 29.59 -9.26 -13.10
CA ALA A 19 28.18 -9.27 -13.47
C ALA A 19 27.51 -8.05 -12.84
N VAL A 20 27.25 -7.02 -13.65
CA VAL A 20 26.35 -5.93 -13.24
C VAL A 20 24.94 -6.52 -13.25
N LEU A 21 24.47 -6.95 -12.09
CA LEU A 21 23.06 -7.25 -11.88
C LEU A 21 22.30 -5.94 -12.06
N ALA A 22 21.62 -5.78 -13.20
CA ALA A 22 20.69 -4.68 -13.38
C ALA A 22 19.57 -4.86 -12.34
N ALA A 23 19.67 -4.14 -11.22
CA ALA A 23 18.55 -4.00 -10.31
C ALA A 23 17.46 -3.26 -11.08
N ALA A 24 16.38 -3.96 -11.45
CA ALA A 24 15.18 -3.28 -11.90
C ALA A 24 14.78 -2.28 -10.79
N PRO A 25 14.42 -1.02 -11.14
CA PRO A 25 13.83 -0.14 -10.14
C PRO A 25 12.62 -0.87 -9.53
N PRO A 26 12.36 -0.71 -8.22
CA PRO A 26 11.19 -1.34 -7.63
C PRO A 26 9.97 -0.92 -8.45
N ALA A 27 9.24 -1.89 -8.99
CA ALA A 27 7.90 -1.62 -9.47
C ALA A 27 7.17 -0.97 -8.30
N LEU A 28 6.74 0.29 -8.44
CA LEU A 28 6.00 0.95 -7.37
C LEU A 28 4.72 0.16 -7.19
N GLY A 29 4.72 -0.71 -6.18
CA GLY A 29 3.58 -1.49 -5.80
C GLY A 29 2.44 -0.56 -5.41
N GLN A 30 1.23 -1.09 -5.43
CA GLN A 30 0.08 -0.37 -4.93
C GLN A 30 0.26 -0.16 -3.42
N GLU A 31 0.43 1.11 -3.01
CA GLU A 31 0.71 1.51 -1.63
C GLU A 31 -0.36 2.48 -1.13
N PHE A 32 -0.58 2.50 0.19
CA PHE A 32 -1.32 3.58 0.83
C PHE A 32 -0.42 4.82 0.93
N ARG A 33 -0.88 5.92 0.33
CA ARG A 33 -0.26 7.23 0.48
C ARG A 33 -0.83 7.98 1.67
N ILE A 34 -2.13 7.81 1.86
CA ILE A 34 -2.85 8.28 3.05
C ILE A 34 -3.61 7.09 3.59
N GLU A 35 -3.36 6.78 4.86
CA GLU A 35 -4.07 5.74 5.60
C GLU A 35 -5.56 6.05 5.72
N PRO A 36 -6.44 5.05 5.90
CA PRO A 36 -7.87 5.25 6.00
C PRO A 36 -8.28 6.17 7.14
N TYR A 37 -9.20 7.10 6.86
CA TYR A 37 -9.76 8.02 7.85
C TYR A 37 -11.26 8.20 7.68
N LEU A 38 -11.92 8.60 8.77
CA LEU A 38 -13.37 8.76 8.83
C LEU A 38 -13.77 10.23 8.60
N GLN A 39 -14.82 10.41 7.81
CA GLN A 39 -15.44 11.70 7.53
C GLN A 39 -16.97 11.61 7.61
N LEU A 40 -17.62 12.77 7.75
CA LEU A 40 -19.07 12.93 7.57
C LEU A 40 -19.91 11.91 8.38
N ALA A 41 -19.51 11.65 9.63
CA ALA A 41 -20.22 10.72 10.50
C ALA A 41 -21.63 11.23 10.83
N THR A 42 -22.63 10.39 10.61
CA THR A 42 -24.04 10.56 11.00
C THR A 42 -24.40 9.48 12.02
N PRO A 43 -25.57 9.56 12.69
CA PRO A 43 -26.00 8.51 13.62
C PRO A 43 -26.06 7.11 12.99
N ASP A 44 -26.31 7.04 11.68
CA ASP A 44 -26.57 5.83 10.92
C ASP A 44 -25.52 5.54 9.83
N GLY A 45 -24.40 6.26 9.80
CA GLY A 45 -23.41 6.07 8.76
C GLY A 45 -22.13 6.86 8.92
N VAL A 46 -21.13 6.52 8.12
CA VAL A 46 -19.84 7.20 8.09
C VAL A 46 -19.22 7.02 6.72
N THR A 47 -18.46 8.01 6.27
CA THR A 47 -17.68 7.93 5.04
C THR A 47 -16.23 7.59 5.40
N ILE A 48 -15.67 6.58 4.74
CA ILE A 48 -14.26 6.20 4.87
C ILE A 48 -13.55 6.65 3.60
N ALA A 49 -12.45 7.39 3.76
CA ALA A 49 -11.62 7.87 2.66
C ALA A 49 -10.15 7.47 2.88
N TRP A 50 -9.43 7.26 1.78
CA TRP A 50 -8.00 6.95 1.77
C TRP A 50 -7.40 7.28 0.40
N GLU A 51 -6.07 7.27 0.31
CA GLU A 51 -5.37 7.47 -0.97
C GLU A 51 -4.36 6.37 -1.24
N THR A 52 -4.29 5.92 -2.49
CA THR A 52 -3.28 4.96 -2.96
C THR A 52 -2.46 5.50 -4.11
N SER A 53 -1.28 4.90 -4.36
CA SER A 53 -0.45 5.21 -5.53
C SER A 53 -1.11 4.84 -6.86
N ALA A 54 -1.97 3.82 -6.88
CA ALA A 54 -2.68 3.31 -8.05
C ALA A 54 -3.90 2.45 -7.64
N GLY A 55 -4.65 1.99 -8.64
CA GLY A 55 -5.79 1.06 -8.47
C GLY A 55 -7.10 1.77 -8.14
N ALA A 56 -8.18 1.37 -8.79
CA ALA A 56 -9.50 2.01 -8.64
C ALA A 56 -10.47 1.25 -7.72
N GLN A 57 -10.05 0.11 -7.16
CA GLN A 57 -10.91 -0.63 -6.23
C GLN A 57 -11.06 0.16 -4.93
N SER A 58 -12.30 0.52 -4.60
CA SER A 58 -12.68 1.20 -3.37
C SER A 58 -13.57 0.27 -2.55
N ARG A 59 -12.96 -0.63 -1.76
CA ARG A 59 -13.69 -1.61 -0.94
C ARG A 59 -13.44 -1.38 0.53
N VAL A 60 -14.50 -1.41 1.32
CA VAL A 60 -14.44 -1.47 2.79
C VAL A 60 -15.03 -2.78 3.26
N GLU A 61 -14.28 -3.51 4.07
CA GLU A 61 -14.77 -4.65 4.83
C GLU A 61 -14.98 -4.21 6.27
N TRP A 62 -16.15 -4.50 6.85
CA TRP A 62 -16.55 -3.94 8.14
C TRP A 62 -17.45 -4.87 8.94
N GLY A 63 -17.60 -4.61 10.24
CA GLY A 63 -18.45 -5.38 11.13
C GLY A 63 -18.48 -4.84 12.56
N PRO A 64 -19.32 -5.41 13.44
CA PRO A 64 -19.39 -5.03 14.86
C PRO A 64 -18.20 -5.57 15.69
N ASP A 65 -17.39 -6.45 15.12
CA ASP A 65 -16.20 -7.07 15.72
C ASP A 65 -15.07 -7.23 14.68
N GLU A 66 -13.88 -7.64 15.13
CA GLU A 66 -12.67 -7.78 14.31
C GLU A 66 -12.75 -8.88 13.25
N GLY A 67 -13.70 -9.80 13.34
CA GLY A 67 -13.94 -10.82 12.31
C GLY A 67 -14.46 -10.21 11.00
N LEU A 68 -14.95 -8.96 11.04
CA LEU A 68 -15.63 -8.29 9.95
C LEU A 68 -16.79 -9.17 9.44
N GLY A 69 -17.24 -8.99 8.19
CA GLY A 69 -18.26 -9.86 7.60
C GLY A 69 -19.21 -9.14 6.66
N GLN A 70 -19.17 -7.81 6.66
CA GLN A 70 -19.88 -6.97 5.70
C GLN A 70 -18.89 -6.32 4.73
N VAL A 71 -19.40 -6.00 3.55
CA VAL A 71 -18.65 -5.33 2.48
C VAL A 71 -19.45 -4.13 2.00
N ALA A 72 -18.76 -3.02 1.80
CA ALA A 72 -19.25 -1.88 1.04
C ALA A 72 -18.27 -1.58 -0.09
N GLU A 73 -18.79 -1.22 -1.25
CA GLU A 73 -18.03 -0.71 -2.38
C GLU A 73 -18.28 0.79 -2.49
N GLY A 74 -17.29 1.51 -2.98
CA GLY A 74 -17.36 2.94 -3.23
C GLY A 74 -16.69 3.32 -4.54
N ASP A 75 -16.31 4.59 -4.61
CA ASP A 75 -15.74 5.18 -5.80
C ASP A 75 -14.27 5.52 -5.59
N ALA A 76 -13.53 5.60 -6.71
CA ALA A 76 -12.16 6.06 -6.77
C ALA A 76 -12.01 7.09 -7.89
N THR A 77 -11.34 8.21 -7.58
CA THR A 77 -11.07 9.29 -8.53
C THR A 77 -9.57 9.45 -8.70
N ALA A 78 -9.12 9.56 -9.95
CA ALA A 78 -7.71 9.83 -10.25
C ALA A 78 -7.29 11.22 -9.77
N THR A 79 -6.10 11.31 -9.18
CA THR A 79 -5.48 12.56 -8.71
C THR A 79 -4.09 12.71 -9.33
N PHE A 80 -3.44 13.87 -9.15
CA PHE A 80 -2.10 14.13 -9.69
C PHE A 80 -1.00 13.19 -9.18
N GLY A 81 -1.29 12.31 -8.21
CA GLY A 81 -0.33 11.35 -7.69
C GLY A 81 -0.82 9.91 -7.65
N GLY A 82 -2.10 9.64 -7.83
CA GLY A 82 -2.63 8.29 -7.62
C GLY A 82 -4.15 8.30 -7.63
N GLN A 83 -4.76 7.67 -6.63
CA GLN A 83 -6.20 7.48 -6.56
C GLN A 83 -6.72 7.89 -5.18
N HIS A 84 -7.76 8.72 -5.16
CA HIS A 84 -8.50 9.07 -3.95
C HIS A 84 -9.78 8.25 -3.89
N HIS A 85 -9.98 7.55 -2.77
CA HIS A 85 -11.06 6.59 -2.58
C HIS A 85 -12.05 7.09 -1.55
N ILE A 86 -13.34 6.83 -1.80
CA ILE A 86 -14.42 7.16 -0.87
C ILE A 86 -15.41 6.01 -0.85
N THR A 87 -15.72 5.49 0.32
CA THR A 87 -16.77 4.48 0.53
C THR A 87 -17.67 4.90 1.68
N ARG A 88 -19.00 4.86 1.47
CA ARG A 88 -20.00 5.17 2.50
C ARG A 88 -20.48 3.88 3.17
N LEU A 89 -20.38 3.83 4.50
CA LEU A 89 -21.12 2.88 5.32
C LEU A 89 -22.46 3.51 5.75
N ALA A 90 -23.55 2.78 5.59
CA ALA A 90 -24.91 3.21 5.95
C ALA A 90 -25.63 2.11 6.76
N GLY A 91 -26.73 2.47 7.41
CA GLY A 91 -27.50 1.56 8.26
C GLY A 91 -26.79 1.16 9.56
N LEU A 92 -25.82 1.95 10.01
CA LEU A 92 -25.13 1.72 11.27
C LEU A 92 -26.07 1.97 12.44
N ARG A 93 -25.91 1.20 13.52
CA ARG A 93 -26.62 1.47 14.77
C ARG A 93 -25.92 2.62 15.51
N PRO A 94 -26.64 3.66 15.95
CA PRO A 94 -26.06 4.73 16.75
C PRO A 94 -25.36 4.19 18.00
N ALA A 95 -24.33 4.90 18.46
CA ALA A 95 -23.55 4.55 19.66
C ALA A 95 -22.97 3.12 19.66
N THR A 96 -22.87 2.48 18.50
CA THR A 96 -22.26 1.16 18.33
C THR A 96 -20.85 1.33 17.77
N ARG A 97 -19.91 0.54 18.30
CA ARG A 97 -18.55 0.48 17.79
C ARG A 97 -18.49 -0.45 16.58
N TYR A 98 -17.79 -0.03 15.54
CA TYR A 98 -17.56 -0.83 14.36
C TYR A 98 -16.06 -0.94 14.07
N PHE A 99 -15.69 -2.03 13.43
CA PHE A 99 -14.36 -2.33 12.94
C PHE A 99 -14.40 -2.32 11.41
N TYR A 100 -13.30 -1.88 10.80
CA TYR A 100 -13.20 -1.83 9.35
C TYR A 100 -11.76 -2.00 8.87
N ARG A 101 -11.60 -2.46 7.64
CA ARG A 101 -10.37 -2.32 6.85
C ARG A 101 -10.73 -1.92 5.43
N VAL A 102 -9.80 -1.26 4.74
CA VAL A 102 -9.98 -0.92 3.33
C VAL A 102 -9.13 -1.82 2.46
N ARG A 103 -9.56 -2.00 1.21
CA ARG A 103 -8.81 -2.76 0.21
C ARG A 103 -8.87 -2.07 -1.14
N THR A 104 -7.70 -1.88 -1.72
CA THR A 104 -7.52 -1.55 -3.13
C THR A 104 -6.53 -2.57 -3.65
N GLY A 105 -6.91 -3.43 -4.61
CA GLY A 105 -6.03 -4.47 -5.15
C GLY A 105 -5.39 -5.32 -4.05
N ASP A 106 -4.05 -5.38 -4.05
CA ASP A 106 -3.25 -6.07 -3.03
C ASP A 106 -2.98 -5.21 -1.78
N ALA A 107 -3.27 -3.90 -1.82
CA ALA A 107 -3.15 -3.01 -0.67
C ALA A 107 -4.32 -3.24 0.30
N VAL A 108 -4.01 -3.73 1.50
CA VAL A 108 -4.98 -4.01 2.57
C VAL A 108 -4.53 -3.29 3.84
N SER A 109 -5.40 -2.47 4.43
CA SER A 109 -5.07 -1.81 5.70
C SER A 109 -5.16 -2.79 6.87
N ALA A 110 -4.56 -2.44 8.01
CA ALA A 110 -4.90 -3.08 9.27
C ALA A 110 -6.40 -2.90 9.59
N VAL A 111 -6.96 -3.80 10.40
CA VAL A 111 -8.29 -3.62 10.95
C VAL A 111 -8.24 -2.49 11.98
N THR A 112 -9.04 -1.45 11.73
CA THR A 112 -9.13 -0.26 12.57
C THR A 112 -10.48 -0.20 13.26
N VAL A 113 -10.49 0.28 14.50
CA VAL A 113 -11.71 0.51 15.28
C VAL A 113 -12.20 1.94 15.13
N SER A 114 -13.50 2.15 14.98
CA SER A 114 -14.10 3.49 14.96
C SER A 114 -13.79 4.25 16.27
N PRO A 115 -13.42 5.54 16.24
CA PRO A 115 -13.19 6.34 17.44
C PRO A 115 -14.42 6.37 18.34
N ARG A 116 -14.22 6.29 19.66
CA ARG A 116 -15.29 6.58 20.61
C ARG A 116 -15.47 8.10 20.67
N ARG A 117 -16.68 8.60 20.41
CA ARG A 117 -17.01 10.01 20.70
C ARG A 117 -16.74 10.25 22.19
N SER A 118 -15.76 11.08 22.55
CA SER A 118 -15.62 11.48 23.96
C SER A 118 -16.84 12.31 24.32
N ARG A 119 -17.54 11.93 25.40
CA ARG A 119 -18.56 12.79 25.98
C ARG A 119 -17.82 13.99 26.58
N GLY A 120 -18.15 15.19 26.09
CA GLY A 120 -17.88 16.43 26.81
C GLY A 120 -18.86 16.60 27.96
#